data_AF-A0A7S3V549-F1
#
_entry.id   AF-A0A7S3V549-F1
#
_cell.length_a   1.000
_cell.length_b   1.000
_cell.length_c   1.000
_cell.angle_alpha   90.00
_cell.angle_beta   90.00
_cell.angle_gamma   90.00
#
_symmetry.space_group_name_H-M   'P 1'
#
loop_
_entity.id
_entity.type
_entity.pdbx_description
1 polymer ?
#
loop_
_entity_poly.entity_id
_entity_poly.type
_entity_poly.pdbx_seq_one_letter_code
_entity_poly.pdbx_strand_id
1 'polypeptide(L)'
;VAISSLPAMCYALGFNLDGFDIKGLLQNIGIDAGVVNHHENSDVEINLSEFAQLVKPLILNRDPLEQAELLFELFDEEKEGQISLRQLKRVAQEVGLNFLEEDLCEMIKEASSDGGRTLLSKVD
;
A
#
# COMPACT_ATOMS: atom_id res chain seq x y z
N VAL A 1 13.09 8.98 -12.48
CA VAL A 1 12.72 8.91 -11.06
C VAL A 1 13.99 8.95 -10.25
N ALA A 2 14.14 9.93 -9.37
CA ALA A 2 15.36 10.10 -8.59
C ALA A 2 15.41 9.05 -7.46
N ILE A 3 16.56 8.41 -7.21
CA ILE A 3 16.70 7.37 -6.18
C ILE A 3 16.38 7.94 -4.79
N SER A 4 16.71 9.20 -4.51
CA SER A 4 16.33 9.85 -3.24
C SER A 4 14.81 9.91 -3.02
N SER A 5 14.00 9.84 -4.08
CA SER A 5 12.54 9.87 -4.00
C SER A 5 11.92 8.49 -3.82
N LEU A 6 12.69 7.40 -3.95
CA LEU A 6 12.20 6.03 -3.82
C LEU A 6 11.51 5.73 -2.48
N PRO A 7 12.05 6.13 -1.31
CA PRO A 7 11.37 5.88 -0.04
C PRO A 7 9.99 6.51 0.03
N ALA A 8 9.83 7.75 -0.44
CA ALA A 8 8.54 8.42 -0.47
C ALA A 8 7.55 7.76 -1.44
N MET A 9 8.02 7.33 -2.62
CA MET A 9 7.19 6.62 -3.59
C MET A 9 6.75 5.24 -3.08
N CYS A 10 7.66 4.50 -2.45
CA CYS A 10 7.36 3.23 -1.83
C CYS A 10 6.35 3.41 -0.68
N TYR A 11 6.54 4.41 0.18
CA TYR A 11 5.60 4.73 1.25
C TYR A 11 4.21 5.08 0.72
N ALA A 12 4.12 5.88 -0.35
CA ALA A 12 2.85 6.21 -1.00
C ALA A 12 2.14 4.99 -1.62
N LEU A 13 2.89 3.93 -1.96
CA LEU A 13 2.34 2.65 -2.43
C LEU A 13 2.06 1.66 -1.26
N GLY A 14 2.25 2.11 -0.02
CA GLY A 14 2.09 1.29 1.19
C GLY A 14 3.25 0.33 1.45
N PHE A 15 4.45 0.62 0.94
CA PHE A 15 5.66 -0.12 1.27
C PHE A 15 6.48 0.66 2.28
N ASN A 16 6.77 0.04 3.42
CA ASN A 16 7.85 0.50 4.27
C ASN A 16 9.18 -0.08 3.76
N LEU A 17 10.19 0.78 3.56
CA LEU A 17 11.54 0.37 3.18
C LEU A 17 12.49 0.23 4.38
N ASP A 18 12.00 0.39 5.61
CA ASP A 18 12.80 0.20 6.81
C ASP A 18 13.39 -1.22 6.82
N GLY A 19 14.73 -1.31 6.82
CA GLY A 19 15.46 -2.57 6.78
C GLY A 19 15.64 -3.20 5.39
N PHE A 20 15.11 -2.59 4.32
CA PHE A 20 15.37 -3.04 2.95
C PHE A 20 16.72 -2.53 2.43
N ASP A 21 17.54 -3.45 1.91
CA ASP A 21 18.79 -3.10 1.23
C ASP A 21 18.51 -2.59 -0.20
N ILE A 22 18.15 -1.30 -0.30
CA ILE A 22 17.91 -0.62 -1.57
C ILE A 22 19.14 -0.72 -2.48
N LYS A 23 20.35 -0.64 -1.93
CA LYS A 23 21.59 -0.71 -2.70
C LYS A 23 21.78 -2.09 -3.33
N GLY A 24 21.54 -3.16 -2.57
CA GLY A 24 21.54 -4.53 -3.08
C GLY A 24 20.45 -4.77 -4.14
N LEU A 25 19.26 -4.20 -3.97
CA LEU A 25 18.20 -4.28 -4.98
C LEU A 25 18.59 -3.60 -6.30
N LEU A 26 19.20 -2.41 -6.23
CA LEU A 26 19.71 -1.70 -7.41
C LEU A 26 20.78 -2.53 -8.14
N GLN A 27 21.73 -3.10 -7.39
CA GLN A 27 22.77 -3.96 -7.95
C GLN A 27 22.20 -5.23 -8.63
N ASN A 28 21.17 -5.83 -8.03
CA ASN A 28 20.50 -7.02 -8.59
C ASN A 28 19.79 -6.74 -9.92
N ILE A 29 19.34 -5.51 -10.16
CA ILE A 29 18.69 -5.10 -11.42
C ILE A 29 19.72 -4.72 -12.49
N GLY A 30 21.02 -4.79 -12.15
CA GLY A 30 22.10 -4.36 -13.04
C GLY A 30 22.21 -2.83 -13.13
N ILE A 31 21.57 -2.10 -12.22
CA ILE A 31 21.77 -0.67 -12.04
C ILE A 31 23.06 -0.53 -11.26
N ASP A 32 24.16 -0.29 -11.98
CA ASP A 32 25.42 0.03 -11.36
C ASP A 32 25.30 1.40 -10.68
N ALA A 33 24.90 1.39 -9.41
CA ALA A 33 24.95 2.55 -8.52
C ALA A 33 26.39 3.10 -8.35
N GLY A 34 27.38 2.50 -9.02
CA GLY A 34 28.80 2.83 -9.05
C GLY A 34 29.35 3.44 -10.35
N VAL A 35 28.55 3.84 -11.35
CA VAL A 35 29.01 4.76 -12.42
C VAL A 35 28.23 6.07 -12.39
N VAL A 36 28.08 6.65 -11.21
CA VAL A 36 27.94 8.10 -11.08
C VAL A 36 29.35 8.62 -10.95
N ASN A 37 29.89 9.13 -12.06
CA ASN A 37 31.14 9.89 -12.02
C ASN A 37 31.06 10.88 -10.87
N HIS A 38 32.10 10.90 -10.03
CA HIS A 38 32.26 11.81 -8.89
C HIS A 38 32.19 13.27 -9.34
N HIS A 39 31.00 13.77 -9.57
CA HIS A 39 30.64 15.17 -9.51
C HIS A 39 29.50 15.26 -8.51
N GLU A 40 29.81 15.92 -7.41
CA GLU A 40 28.96 16.21 -6.26
C GLU A 40 27.51 16.49 -6.69
N ASN A 41 26.54 15.83 -6.03
CA ASN A 41 25.10 16.13 -6.07
C ASN A 41 24.24 15.70 -7.28
N SER A 42 24.63 14.76 -8.13
CA SER A 42 23.67 14.17 -9.09
C SER A 42 22.96 12.95 -8.48
N ASP A 43 21.66 13.10 -8.21
CA ASP A 43 20.81 11.98 -7.83
C ASP A 43 20.73 10.98 -8.98
N VAL A 44 20.76 9.68 -8.67
CA VAL A 44 20.70 8.64 -9.70
C VAL A 44 19.27 8.60 -10.22
N GLU A 45 19.11 8.70 -11.53
CA GLU A 45 17.81 8.57 -12.16
C GLU A 45 17.59 7.16 -12.67
N ILE A 46 16.45 6.58 -12.30
CA ILE A 46 15.95 5.33 -12.86
C ILE A 46 14.70 5.59 -13.70
N ASN A 47 14.49 4.77 -14.72
CA ASN A 47 13.28 4.77 -15.54
C ASN A 47 12.15 3.93 -14.92
N LEU A 48 10.96 3.96 -15.54
CA LEU A 48 9.78 3.26 -15.02
C LEU A 48 9.96 1.73 -15.01
N SER A 49 10.68 1.17 -15.97
CA SER A 49 10.92 -0.28 -16.05
C SER A 49 11.84 -0.73 -14.91
N GLU A 50 12.89 0.03 -14.63
CA GLU A 50 13.81 -0.18 -13.51
C GLU A 50 13.08 -0.03 -12.17
N PHE A 51 12.25 1.00 -12.03
CA PHE A 51 11.38 1.17 -10.85
C PHE A 51 10.47 -0.05 -10.66
N ALA A 52 9.79 -0.51 -11.72
CA ALA A 52 8.91 -1.68 -11.67
C ALA A 52 9.67 -2.94 -11.22
N GLN A 53 10.90 -3.13 -11.70
CA GLN A 53 11.76 -4.25 -11.28
C GLN A 53 12.18 -4.15 -9.81
N LEU A 54 12.39 -2.93 -9.30
CA LEU A 54 12.74 -2.66 -7.90
C LEU A 54 11.58 -2.92 -6.95
N VAL A 55 10.36 -2.52 -7.31
CA VAL A 55 9.18 -2.71 -6.45
C VAL A 55 8.58 -4.11 -6.56
N LYS A 56 8.84 -4.85 -7.64
CA LYS A 56 8.34 -6.22 -7.83
C LYS A 56 8.62 -7.16 -6.65
N PRO A 57 9.85 -7.29 -6.13
CA PRO A 57 10.10 -8.12 -4.95
C PRO A 57 9.44 -7.57 -3.68
N LEU A 58 9.24 -6.25 -3.56
CA LEU A 58 8.50 -5.64 -2.44
C LEU A 58 7.03 -6.06 -2.46
N ILE A 59 6.42 -6.10 -3.65
CA ILE A 59 5.05 -6.58 -3.85
C ILE A 59 4.93 -8.07 -3.57
N LEU A 60 5.90 -8.88 -4.03
CA LEU A 60 5.85 -10.34 -3.91
C LEU A 60 6.12 -10.85 -2.49
N ASN A 61 6.91 -10.13 -1.70
CA ASN A 61 7.22 -10.47 -0.32
C ASN A 61 6.25 -9.84 0.70
N ARG A 62 5.17 -9.19 0.25
CA ARG A 62 4.15 -8.66 1.15
C ARG A 62 3.47 -9.80 1.90
N ASP A 63 3.41 -9.67 3.22
CA ASP A 63 2.53 -10.51 4.03
C ASP A 63 1.07 -10.12 3.73
N PRO A 64 0.23 -11.05 3.22
CA PRO A 64 -1.18 -10.77 3.02
C PRO A 64 -1.89 -10.29 4.29
N LEU A 65 -1.42 -10.71 5.47
CA LEU A 65 -1.99 -10.28 6.75
C LEU A 65 -1.66 -8.81 7.03
N GLU A 66 -0.40 -8.40 6.87
CA GLU A 66 0.02 -7.00 7.03
C GLU A 66 -0.73 -6.07 6.07
N GLN A 67 -1.01 -6.55 4.85
CA GLN A 67 -1.83 -5.81 3.88
C GLN A 67 -3.29 -5.68 4.31
N ALA A 68 -3.87 -6.75 4.83
CA ALA A 68 -5.23 -6.70 5.37
C ALA A 68 -5.32 -5.75 6.56
N GLU A 69 -4.31 -5.73 7.44
CA GLU A 69 -4.22 -4.81 8.58
C GLU A 69 -4.11 -3.35 8.14
N LEU A 70 -3.20 -3.02 7.21
CA LEU A 70 -3.05 -1.66 6.69
C LEU A 70 -4.30 -1.15 5.98
N LEU A 71 -4.96 -2.02 5.20
CA LEU A 71 -6.25 -1.69 4.59
C LEU A 71 -7.29 -1.47 5.67
N PHE A 72 -7.36 -2.33 6.68
CA PHE A 72 -8.31 -2.18 7.78
C PHE A 72 -8.14 -0.86 8.53
N GLU A 73 -6.91 -0.45 8.84
CA GLU A 73 -6.60 0.85 9.43
C GLU A 73 -7.00 2.03 8.54
N LEU A 74 -6.92 1.88 7.22
CA LEU A 74 -7.38 2.90 6.27
C LEU A 74 -8.90 3.09 6.32
N PHE A 75 -9.65 2.01 6.52
CA PHE A 75 -11.11 2.06 6.62
C PHE A 75 -11.58 2.46 8.03
N ASP A 76 -10.90 2.03 9.10
CA ASP A 76 -11.24 2.32 10.51
C ASP A 76 -10.53 3.56 11.06
N GLU A 77 -10.87 4.73 10.52
CA GLU A 77 -10.24 6.00 10.95
C GLU A 77 -10.46 6.34 12.43
N GLU A 78 -11.61 5.93 12.97
CA GLU A 78 -12.02 6.20 14.34
C GLU A 78 -11.36 5.21 15.33
N LYS A 79 -10.63 4.21 14.81
CA LYS A 79 -9.94 3.17 15.58
C LYS A 79 -10.87 2.41 16.52
N GLU A 80 -12.10 2.16 16.06
CA GLU A 80 -13.11 1.41 16.79
C GLU A 80 -12.86 -0.11 16.77
N GLY A 81 -11.88 -0.54 15.95
CA GLY A 81 -11.57 -1.94 15.67
C GLY A 81 -12.61 -2.58 14.74
N GLN A 82 -13.42 -1.78 14.05
CA GLN A 82 -14.52 -2.22 13.18
C GLN A 82 -14.72 -1.23 12.03
N ILE A 83 -15.10 -1.70 10.84
CA ILE A 83 -15.47 -0.82 9.72
C ILE A 83 -16.99 -0.74 9.60
N SER A 84 -17.52 0.48 9.69
CA SER A 84 -18.92 0.79 9.49
C SER A 84 -19.28 0.95 8.01
N LEU A 85 -20.58 0.86 7.69
CA LEU A 85 -21.09 1.16 6.34
C LEU A 85 -20.73 2.57 5.88
N ARG A 86 -20.69 3.54 6.81
CA ARG A 86 -20.33 4.93 6.49
C ARG A 86 -18.87 5.04 6.05
N GLN A 87 -17.96 4.42 6.79
CA GLN A 87 -16.53 4.37 6.45
C GLN A 87 -16.28 3.64 5.12
N LEU A 88 -16.90 2.47 4.92
CA LEU A 88 -16.78 1.71 3.67
C LEU A 88 -17.29 2.51 2.46
N LYS A 89 -18.45 3.18 2.60
CA LYS A 89 -19.03 4.03 1.55
C LYS A 89 -18.14 5.22 1.21
N ARG A 90 -17.52 5.85 2.22
CA ARG A 90 -16.64 6.99 2.02
C ARG A 90 -15.38 6.61 1.24
N VAL A 91 -14.71 5.54 1.64
CA VAL A 91 -13.48 5.07 0.94
C VAL A 91 -13.81 4.62 -0.48
N ALA A 92 -14.94 3.95 -0.71
CA ALA A 92 -15.39 3.60 -2.05
C ALA A 92 -15.53 4.84 -2.96
N GLN A 93 -16.10 5.94 -2.43
CA GLN A 93 -16.22 7.21 -3.15
C GLN A 93 -14.86 7.87 -3.40
N GLU A 94 -13.93 7.82 -2.44
CA GLU A 94 -12.57 8.37 -2.57
C GLU A 94 -11.76 7.66 -3.68
N VAL A 95 -11.98 6.35 -3.86
CA VAL A 95 -11.36 5.54 -4.93
C VAL A 95 -12.11 5.69 -6.27
N GLY A 96 -13.26 6.38 -6.29
CA GLY A 96 -14.07 6.58 -7.48
C GLY A 96 -14.91 5.37 -7.89
N LEU A 97 -15.15 4.44 -6.96
CA LEU A 97 -16.01 3.29 -7.16
C LEU A 97 -17.45 3.64 -6.77
N ASN A 98 -18.37 3.52 -7.72
CA ASN A 98 -19.80 3.69 -7.48
C ASN A 98 -20.43 2.34 -7.14
N PHE A 99 -20.54 2.03 -5.85
CA PHE A 99 -21.34 0.93 -5.36
C PHE A 99 -22.74 1.40 -4.96
N LEU A 100 -23.75 0.54 -5.13
CA LEU A 100 -25.04 0.77 -4.52
C LEU A 100 -24.92 0.54 -3.01
N GLU A 101 -25.74 1.26 -2.24
CA GLU A 101 -25.76 1.07 -0.79
C GLU A 101 -26.17 -0.36 -0.39
N GLU A 102 -26.97 -1.00 -1.25
CA GLU A 102 -27.36 -2.41 -1.12
C GLU A 102 -26.17 -3.35 -1.26
N ASP A 103 -25.30 -3.14 -2.26
CA ASP A 103 -24.08 -3.93 -2.47
C ASP A 103 -23.13 -3.80 -1.27
N LEU A 104 -22.94 -2.57 -0.78
CA LEU A 104 -22.11 -2.32 0.41
C LEU A 104 -22.69 -2.97 1.67
N CYS A 105 -24.03 -2.98 1.80
CA CYS A 105 -24.70 -3.69 2.88
C CYS A 105 -24.50 -5.20 2.78
N GLU A 106 -24.49 -5.77 1.58
CA GLU A 106 -24.23 -7.19 1.36
C GLU A 106 -22.77 -7.55 1.68
N MET A 107 -21.80 -6.75 1.26
CA MET A 107 -20.39 -6.94 1.60
C MET A 107 -20.18 -7.00 3.11
N ILE A 108 -20.84 -6.10 3.84
CA ILE A 108 -20.77 -6.09 5.31
C ILE A 108 -21.45 -7.33 5.89
N LYS A 109 -22.68 -7.67 5.45
CA LYS A 109 -23.39 -8.87 5.94
C LYS A 109 -22.61 -10.16 5.72
N GLU A 110 -21.99 -10.31 4.55
CA GLU A 110 -21.20 -11.49 4.22
C GLU A 110 -20.00 -11.61 5.16
N ALA A 111 -19.28 -10.51 5.38
CA ALA A 111 -18.12 -10.49 6.25
C ALA A 111 -18.45 -10.55 7.76
N SER A 112 -19.67 -10.20 8.17
CA SER A 112 -20.13 -10.38 9.56
C SER A 112 -20.59 -11.80 9.88
N SER A 113 -20.86 -12.62 8.87
CA SER A 113 -21.40 -13.97 9.05
C SER A 113 -20.34 -14.98 9.51
N ASP A 114 -19.05 -14.61 9.47
CA ASP A 114 -17.92 -15.48 9.82
C ASP A 114 -17.57 -15.49 11.33
N GLY A 115 -18.23 -14.67 12.16
CA GLY A 115 -17.96 -14.57 13.59
C GLY A 115 -16.58 -14.01 13.94
N GLY A 116 -15.85 -13.48 12.95
CA GLY A 116 -14.60 -12.75 13.09
C GLY A 116 -14.85 -11.31 13.55
N ARG A 117 -14.01 -10.85 14.48
CA ARG A 117 -14.03 -9.48 15.03
C ARG A 117 -13.60 -8.49 13.96
N THR A 118 -14.43 -8.15 12.99
CA THR A 118 -13.98 -7.18 11.98
C THR A 118 -15.09 -6.27 11.48
N LEU A 119 -16.34 -6.72 11.36
CA LEU A 119 -17.37 -5.92 10.72
C LEU A 119 -18.71 -6.11 11.42
N LEU A 120 -19.04 -5.22 12.37
CA LEU A 120 -20.37 -4.65 12.64
C LEU A 120 -20.59 -4.36 14.13
N SER A 121 -20.92 -3.11 14.41
CA SER A 121 -22.18 -2.86 15.10
C SER A 121 -23.01 -1.86 14.31
N LYS A 122 -24.24 -2.26 14.04
CA LYS A 122 -25.30 -1.39 13.57
C LYS A 122 -25.85 -0.72 14.81
N VAL A 123 -25.54 0.56 15.03
CA VAL A 123 -26.26 1.38 16.01
C VAL A 123 -26.56 2.74 15.37
N ASP A 124 -27.82 2.83 14.93
CA ASP A 124 -28.64 4.00 14.59
C ASP A 124 -28.22 4.99 13.48
#